data_AF-A2D5K6-F1
#
_entry.id   AF-A2D5K6-F1
#
_cell.length_a   1.000
_cell.length_b   1.000
_cell.length_c   1.000
_cell.angle_alpha   90.00
_cell.angle_beta   90.00
_cell.angle_gamma   90.00
#
_symmetry.space_group_name_H-M   'P 1'
#
loop_
_entity.id
_entity.type
_entity.pdbx_description
1 polymer ?
#
loop_
_entity_poly.entity_id
_entity_poly.type
_entity_poly.pdbx_seq_one_letter_code
_entity_poly.pdbx_strand_id
1 'polypeptide(L)'
;HLVQSVCKSYRETCQLRLEDLLRQRSSIFSREEVTGYQRKSMWEMWERCAHHLTEAIQYVVEFAKRLSGFMELCQNDQIVLLKAGAMEVVLVRMCRAYNADNRTVFFEGKYGGVELFRALGCSELISSIFDFSHSLSALRFSEDEIALYTALVLINA
;
A
#
# COMPACT_ATOMS: atom_id res chain seq x y z
N HIS A 1 -13.35 -10.30 -20.79
CA HIS A 1 -12.87 -11.43 -19.96
C HIS A 1 -11.63 -11.08 -19.15
N LEU A 2 -10.49 -10.70 -19.75
CA LEU A 2 -9.25 -10.38 -19.00
C LEU A 2 -9.42 -9.27 -17.96
N VAL A 3 -9.94 -8.11 -18.36
CA VAL A 3 -10.16 -6.95 -17.46
C VAL A 3 -10.98 -7.33 -16.23
N GLN A 4 -12.13 -8.00 -16.44
CA GLN A 4 -13.01 -8.44 -15.36
C GLN A 4 -12.31 -9.42 -14.41
N SER A 5 -11.47 -10.32 -14.96
CA SER A 5 -10.68 -11.25 -14.15
C SER A 5 -9.70 -10.50 -13.25
N VAL A 6 -8.92 -9.57 -13.79
CA VAL A 6 -7.94 -8.77 -13.03
C VAL A 6 -8.63 -7.96 -11.94
N CYS A 7 -9.72 -7.26 -12.28
CA CYS A 7 -10.46 -6.43 -11.33
C CYS A 7 -11.10 -7.27 -10.22
N LYS A 8 -11.60 -8.47 -10.53
CA LYS A 8 -12.11 -9.42 -9.54
C LYS A 8 -10.99 -9.91 -8.61
N SER A 9 -9.87 -10.36 -9.17
CA SER A 9 -8.69 -10.80 -8.41
C SER A 9 -8.21 -9.70 -7.46
N TYR A 10 -8.15 -8.45 -7.93
CA TYR A 10 -7.79 -7.29 -7.12
C TYR A 10 -8.76 -7.08 -5.95
N ARG A 11 -10.07 -7.09 -6.20
CA ARG A 11 -11.10 -6.89 -5.17
C ARG A 11 -11.07 -7.96 -4.08
N GLU A 12 -10.77 -9.20 -4.44
CA GLU A 12 -10.69 -10.34 -3.52
C GLU A 12 -9.36 -10.41 -2.74
N THR A 13 -8.37 -9.60 -3.13
CA THR A 13 -7.02 -9.57 -2.54
C THR A 13 -6.61 -8.16 -2.10
N CYS A 14 -7.58 -7.28 -1.90
CA CYS A 14 -7.38 -6.03 -1.19
C CYS A 14 -7.49 -6.27 0.30
N GLN A 15 -6.45 -5.92 1.05
CA GLN A 15 -6.45 -6.00 2.51
C GLN A 15 -7.60 -5.19 3.13
N LEU A 16 -7.84 -3.99 2.60
CA LEU A 16 -8.89 -3.08 3.07
C LEU A 16 -9.80 -2.67 1.91
N ARG A 17 -11.11 -2.66 2.17
CA ARG A 17 -12.11 -2.13 1.23
C ARG A 17 -12.03 -0.62 1.20
N LEU A 18 -12.22 -0.03 0.02
CA LEU A 18 -12.17 1.42 -0.16
C LEU A 18 -13.21 2.13 0.71
N GLU A 19 -14.43 1.59 0.81
CA GLU A 19 -15.49 2.16 1.64
C GLU A 19 -15.09 2.29 3.12
N ASP A 20 -14.38 1.30 3.66
CA ASP A 20 -13.92 1.31 5.05
C ASP A 20 -12.82 2.36 5.25
N LEU A 21 -11.88 2.46 4.31
CA LEU A 21 -10.85 3.51 4.31
C LEU A 21 -11.46 4.91 4.27
N LEU A 22 -12.47 5.12 3.41
CA LEU A 22 -13.17 6.40 3.29
C LEU A 22 -13.93 6.76 4.57
N ARG A 23 -14.62 5.78 5.19
CA ARG A 23 -15.33 5.97 6.47
C ARG A 23 -14.38 6.35 7.61
N GLN A 24 -13.16 5.85 7.60
CA GLN A 24 -12.17 6.13 8.63
C GLN A 24 -11.44 7.48 8.45
N ARG A 25 -11.67 8.24 7.36
CA ARG A 25 -10.94 9.50 7.10
C ARG A 25 -11.08 10.55 8.20
N SER A 26 -12.18 10.54 8.96
CA SER A 26 -12.37 11.43 10.11
C SER A 26 -11.66 10.93 11.38
N SER A 27 -11.23 9.67 11.42
CA SER A 27 -10.50 9.06 12.52
C SER A 27 -9.02 9.38 12.38
N ILE A 28 -8.61 10.52 12.94
CA ILE A 28 -7.23 11.04 12.86
C ILE A 28 -6.54 10.79 14.20
N PHE A 29 -5.24 10.46 14.17
CA PHE A 29 -4.44 10.36 15.39
C PHE A 29 -4.43 11.69 16.18
N SER A 30 -4.65 11.61 17.49
CA SER A 30 -4.50 12.76 18.37
C SER A 30 -3.02 13.16 18.49
N ARG A 31 -2.78 14.37 18.99
CA ARG A 31 -1.40 14.85 19.23
C ARG A 31 -0.65 13.96 20.23
N GLU A 32 -1.34 13.47 21.25
CA GLU A 32 -0.81 12.57 22.27
C GLU A 32 -0.45 11.21 21.65
N GLU A 33 -1.30 10.68 20.77
CA GLU A 33 -1.03 9.43 20.05
C GLU A 33 0.17 9.56 19.11
N VAL A 34 0.23 10.63 18.31
CA VAL A 34 1.38 10.94 17.46
C VAL A 34 2.67 11.03 18.28
N THR A 35 2.63 11.73 19.42
CA THR A 35 3.78 11.83 20.33
C THR A 35 4.17 10.46 20.88
N GLY A 36 3.19 9.58 21.14
CA GLY A 36 3.41 8.19 21.52
C GLY A 36 4.23 7.43 20.49
N TYR A 37 3.92 7.54 19.20
CA TYR A 37 4.71 6.93 18.12
C TYR A 37 6.11 7.54 17.98
N GLN A 38 6.23 8.87 18.11
CA GLN A 38 7.51 9.56 18.01
C GLN A 38 8.50 9.21 19.14
N ARG A 39 7.98 8.75 20.28
CA ARG A 39 8.79 8.30 21.44
C ARG A 39 9.21 6.84 21.36
N LYS A 40 8.68 6.06 20.41
CA LYS A 40 9.09 4.67 20.20
C LYS A 40 10.54 4.61 19.77
N SER A 41 11.20 3.49 20.07
CA SER A 41 12.53 3.25 19.53
C SER A 41 12.47 3.09 18.01
N MET A 42 13.59 3.38 17.35
CA MET A 42 13.73 3.14 15.90
C MET A 42 13.43 1.68 15.56
N TRP A 43 13.95 0.74 16.36
CA TRP A 43 13.71 -0.70 16.17
C TRP A 43 12.22 -1.04 16.22
N GLU A 44 11.50 -0.58 17.24
CA GLU A 44 10.07 -0.87 17.38
C GLU A 44 9.27 -0.32 16.19
N MET A 45 9.60 0.88 15.71
CA MET A 45 8.92 1.43 14.53
C MET A 45 9.25 0.68 13.25
N TRP A 46 10.51 0.27 13.06
CA TRP A 46 10.91 -0.55 11.93
C TRP A 46 10.20 -1.90 11.94
N GLU A 47 10.15 -2.58 13.09
CA GLU A 47 9.47 -3.86 13.25
C GLU A 47 7.98 -3.76 12.92
N ARG A 48 7.29 -2.73 13.43
CA ARG A 48 5.88 -2.45 13.10
C ARG A 48 5.67 -2.21 11.61
N CYS A 49 6.46 -1.32 11.00
CA CYS A 49 6.32 -1.01 9.58
C CYS A 49 6.63 -2.24 8.71
N ALA A 50 7.65 -3.03 9.07
CA ALA A 50 8.00 -4.26 8.39
C ALA A 50 6.88 -5.31 8.50
N HIS A 51 6.22 -5.41 9.66
CA HIS A 51 5.08 -6.29 9.85
C HIS A 51 3.93 -5.93 8.90
N HIS A 52 3.47 -4.68 8.92
CA HIS A 52 2.39 -4.21 8.02
C HIS A 52 2.75 -4.33 6.55
N LEU A 53 4.02 -4.05 6.20
CA LEU A 53 4.50 -4.22 4.84
C LEU A 53 4.50 -5.69 4.40
N THR A 54 4.90 -6.59 5.30
CA THR A 54 4.88 -8.04 5.03
C THR A 54 3.45 -8.53 4.79
N GLU A 55 2.49 -8.09 5.60
CA GLU A 55 1.07 -8.40 5.37
C GLU A 55 0.59 -7.87 4.01
N ALA A 56 0.89 -6.61 3.68
CA ALA A 56 0.52 -6.03 2.39
C ALA A 56 1.11 -6.82 1.21
N ILE A 57 2.37 -7.24 1.31
CA ILE A 57 3.04 -8.09 0.31
C ILE A 57 2.33 -9.44 0.16
N GLN A 58 1.89 -10.07 1.25
CA GLN A 58 1.14 -11.34 1.17
C GLN A 58 -0.13 -11.18 0.33
N TYR A 59 -0.87 -10.07 0.49
CA TYR A 59 -2.02 -9.76 -0.36
C TYR A 59 -1.65 -9.53 -1.83
N VAL A 60 -0.47 -8.96 -2.10
CA VAL A 60 0.05 -8.82 -3.48
C VAL A 60 0.44 -10.18 -4.07
N VAL A 61 1.02 -11.08 -3.29
CA VAL A 61 1.33 -12.45 -3.73
C VAL A 61 0.03 -13.20 -4.07
N GLU A 62 -1.00 -13.08 -3.24
CA GLU A 62 -2.31 -13.68 -3.54
C GLU A 62 -2.98 -13.05 -4.77
N PHE A 63 -2.79 -11.75 -5.00
CA PHE A 63 -3.22 -11.10 -6.23
C PHE A 63 -2.52 -11.69 -7.45
N ALA A 64 -1.19 -11.82 -7.41
CA ALA A 64 -0.36 -12.37 -8.47
C ALA A 64 -0.80 -13.77 -8.89
N LYS A 65 -0.98 -14.67 -7.91
CA LYS A 65 -1.44 -16.05 -8.14
C LYS A 65 -2.78 -16.14 -8.87
N ARG A 66 -3.62 -15.11 -8.78
CA ARG A 66 -4.94 -15.05 -9.43
C ARG A 66 -4.91 -14.33 -10.78
N LEU A 67 -3.75 -13.87 -11.25
CA LEU A 67 -3.58 -13.35 -12.60
C LEU A 67 -3.40 -14.51 -13.57
N SER A 68 -4.17 -14.50 -14.66
CA SER A 68 -4.04 -15.49 -15.73
C SER A 68 -2.64 -15.43 -16.32
N GLY A 69 -1.97 -16.57 -16.47
CA GLY A 69 -0.60 -16.66 -16.99
C GLY A 69 0.47 -16.70 -15.90
N PHE A 70 0.22 -16.16 -14.69
CA PHE A 70 1.26 -16.05 -13.66
C PHE A 70 1.66 -17.40 -13.08
N MET A 71 0.68 -18.27 -12.79
CA MET A 71 0.95 -19.61 -12.23
C MET A 71 1.51 -20.59 -13.27
N GLU A 72 1.37 -20.27 -14.56
CA GLU A 72 1.95 -21.02 -15.67
C GLU A 72 3.42 -20.67 -15.92
N LEU A 73 3.94 -19.56 -15.37
CA LEU A 73 5.37 -19.22 -15.41
C LEU A 73 6.19 -20.23 -14.59
N CYS A 74 7.48 -20.35 -14.92
CA CYS A 74 8.38 -21.14 -14.08
C CYS A 74 8.57 -20.48 -12.70
N GLN A 75 8.90 -21.28 -11.68
CA GLN A 75 9.04 -20.79 -10.31
C GLN A 75 10.08 -19.67 -10.19
N ASN A 76 11.16 -19.73 -10.96
CA ASN A 76 12.18 -18.69 -10.99
C ASN A 76 11.59 -17.35 -11.42
N ASP A 77 10.83 -17.31 -12.50
CA ASP A 77 10.26 -16.08 -13.04
C ASP A 77 9.18 -15.52 -12.11
N GLN A 78 8.34 -16.38 -11.51
CA GLN A 78 7.39 -15.96 -10.48
C GLN A 78 8.11 -15.26 -9.29
N ILE A 79 9.24 -15.81 -8.84
CA ILE A 79 10.03 -15.23 -7.75
C ILE A 79 10.67 -13.91 -8.17
N VAL A 80 11.21 -13.82 -9.40
CA VAL A 80 11.84 -12.60 -9.93
C VAL A 80 10.82 -11.47 -9.98
N LEU A 81 9.67 -11.71 -10.61
CA LEU A 81 8.58 -10.72 -10.74
C LEU A 81 8.08 -10.25 -9.36
N LEU A 82 7.90 -11.17 -8.41
CA LEU A 82 7.46 -10.79 -7.06
C LEU A 82 8.53 -10.02 -6.30
N LYS A 83 9.81 -10.39 -6.42
CA LYS A 83 10.91 -9.67 -5.76
C LYS A 83 11.07 -8.25 -6.29
N ALA A 84 10.87 -8.04 -7.59
CA ALA A 84 10.98 -6.73 -8.21
C ALA A 84 9.71 -5.88 -8.01
N GLY A 85 8.53 -6.45 -8.28
CA GLY A 85 7.29 -5.68 -8.39
C GLY A 85 6.42 -5.60 -7.13
N ALA A 86 6.60 -6.47 -6.12
CA ALA A 86 5.65 -6.51 -5.00
C ALA A 86 5.63 -5.21 -4.18
N MET A 87 6.79 -4.61 -3.93
CA MET A 87 6.89 -3.34 -3.21
C MET A 87 6.27 -2.19 -4.00
N GLU A 88 6.49 -2.16 -5.32
CA GLU A 88 5.91 -1.15 -6.21
C GLU A 88 4.38 -1.23 -6.20
N VAL A 89 3.82 -2.44 -6.26
CA VAL A 89 2.38 -2.65 -6.14
C VAL A 89 1.86 -2.18 -4.77
N VAL A 90 2.58 -2.43 -3.68
CA VAL A 90 2.19 -1.92 -2.35
C VAL A 90 2.16 -0.39 -2.34
N LEU A 91 3.20 0.27 -2.87
CA LEU A 91 3.27 1.73 -2.95
C LEU A 91 2.13 2.32 -3.79
N VAL A 92 1.77 1.68 -4.92
CA VAL A 92 0.62 2.09 -5.72
C VAL A 92 -0.67 1.93 -4.92
N ARG A 93 -0.89 0.78 -4.26
CA ARG A 93 -2.11 0.51 -3.48
C ARG A 93 -2.24 1.44 -2.27
N MET A 94 -1.14 1.99 -1.75
CA MET A 94 -1.14 2.98 -0.66
C MET A 94 -1.93 4.24 -1.02
N CYS A 95 -2.06 4.60 -2.30
CA CYS A 95 -2.84 5.78 -2.70
C CYS A 95 -4.32 5.70 -2.26
N ARG A 96 -4.89 4.48 -2.12
CA ARG A 96 -6.26 4.26 -1.62
C ARG A 96 -6.41 4.62 -0.15
N ALA A 97 -5.34 4.37 0.61
CA ALA A 97 -5.23 4.65 2.04
C ALA A 97 -4.73 6.07 2.33
N TYR A 98 -4.44 6.86 1.28
CA TYR A 98 -3.98 8.23 1.41
C TYR A 98 -5.15 9.22 1.33
N ASN A 99 -5.15 10.20 2.22
CA ASN A 99 -6.08 11.32 2.22
C ASN A 99 -5.34 12.60 1.81
N ALA A 100 -5.62 13.08 0.60
CA ALA A 100 -4.98 14.27 0.04
C ALA A 100 -5.41 15.57 0.72
N ASP A 101 -6.60 15.62 1.31
CA ASP A 101 -7.16 16.84 1.91
C ASP A 101 -6.34 17.32 3.11
N ASN A 102 -5.78 16.38 3.88
CA ASN A 102 -4.99 16.65 5.08
C ASN A 102 -3.60 15.99 5.08
N ARG A 103 -3.19 15.39 3.94
CA ARG A 103 -1.90 14.72 3.75
C ARG A 103 -1.61 13.65 4.80
N THR A 104 -2.57 12.75 5.00
CA THR A 104 -2.45 11.64 5.95
C THR A 104 -2.58 10.29 5.26
N VAL A 105 -2.02 9.24 5.86
CA VAL A 105 -2.23 7.85 5.45
C VAL A 105 -2.85 7.04 6.58
N PHE A 106 -3.72 6.08 6.22
CA PHE A 106 -4.26 5.12 7.16
C PHE A 106 -3.16 4.18 7.68
N PHE A 107 -2.99 4.13 9.00
CA PHE A 107 -2.03 3.29 9.69
C PHE A 107 -2.61 2.88 11.05
N GLU A 108 -2.57 1.58 11.37
CA GLU A 108 -3.07 1.03 12.65
C GLU A 108 -4.44 1.58 13.11
N GLY A 109 -5.40 1.70 12.17
CA GLY A 109 -6.78 2.06 12.48
C GLY A 109 -7.12 3.56 12.39
N LYS A 110 -6.13 4.44 12.21
CA LYS A 110 -6.34 5.89 12.11
C LYS A 110 -5.50 6.52 11.01
N TYR A 111 -5.84 7.74 10.63
CA TYR A 111 -5.07 8.54 9.68
C TYR A 111 -4.03 9.39 10.41
N GLY A 112 -2.77 9.34 9.95
CA GLY A 112 -1.66 10.14 10.48
C GLY A 112 -0.78 10.72 9.38
N GLY A 113 -0.13 11.85 9.68
CA GLY A 113 0.81 12.49 8.78
C GLY A 113 2.20 11.85 8.82
N VAL A 114 3.13 12.41 8.04
CA VAL A 114 4.54 11.98 7.98
C VAL A 114 5.21 11.97 9.35
N GLU A 115 4.78 12.86 10.25
CA GLU A 115 5.33 13.01 11.59
C GLU A 115 5.10 11.79 12.50
N LEU A 116 4.13 10.93 12.17
CA LEU A 116 3.86 9.67 12.86
C LEU A 116 5.07 8.73 12.77
N PHE A 117 5.78 8.77 11.64
CA PHE A 117 6.87 7.86 11.29
C PHE A 117 8.26 8.40 11.66
N ARG A 118 8.35 9.50 12.42
CA ARG A 118 9.61 10.20 12.72
C ARG A 118 10.70 9.28 13.29
N ALA A 119 10.34 8.35 14.17
CA ALA A 119 11.29 7.48 14.85
C ALA A 119 12.01 6.48 13.90
N LEU A 120 11.55 6.29 12.66
CA LEU A 120 12.26 5.50 11.66
C LEU A 120 13.61 6.11 11.25
N GLY A 121 13.79 7.42 11.43
CA GLY A 121 15.04 8.12 11.08
C GLY A 121 15.26 8.34 9.58
N CYS A 122 14.25 8.15 8.73
CA CYS A 122 14.32 8.28 7.28
C CYS A 122 13.27 9.26 6.71
N SER A 123 13.20 10.47 7.27
CA SER A 123 12.14 11.45 6.95
C SER A 123 12.05 11.83 5.47
N GLU A 124 13.16 11.87 4.74
CA GLU A 124 13.17 12.18 3.30
C GLU A 124 12.48 11.09 2.48
N LEU A 125 12.75 9.81 2.81
CA LEU A 125 12.08 8.67 2.19
C LEU A 125 10.59 8.70 2.49
N ILE A 126 10.20 8.87 3.75
CA ILE A 126 8.78 8.93 4.14
C ILE A 126 8.05 10.09 3.45
N SER A 127 8.68 11.26 3.37
CA SER A 127 8.12 12.41 2.65
C SER A 127 7.94 12.08 1.17
N SER A 128 8.92 11.44 0.55
CA SER A 128 8.85 11.02 -0.86
C SER A 128 7.72 10.01 -1.12
N ILE A 129 7.47 9.09 -0.18
CA ILE A 129 6.34 8.14 -0.27
C ILE A 129 5.00 8.88 -0.16
N PHE A 130 4.90 9.88 0.72
CA PHE A 130 3.71 10.71 0.84
C PHE A 130 3.48 11.57 -0.42
N ASP A 131 4.53 12.14 -0.99
CA ASP A 131 4.46 12.93 -2.23
C ASP A 131 4.08 12.07 -3.45
N PHE A 132 4.59 10.84 -3.52
CA PHE A 132 4.18 9.84 -4.51
C PHE A 132 2.68 9.51 -4.36
N SER A 133 2.23 9.24 -3.14
CA SER A 133 0.82 8.96 -2.84
C SER A 133 -0.08 10.15 -3.16
N HIS A 134 0.38 11.37 -2.88
CA HIS A 134 -0.31 12.61 -3.24
C HIS A 134 -0.47 12.73 -4.75
N SER A 135 0.61 12.52 -5.50
CA SER A 135 0.62 12.59 -6.96
C SER A 135 -0.33 11.57 -7.59
N LEU A 136 -0.33 10.31 -7.11
CA LEU A 136 -1.27 9.29 -7.56
C LEU A 136 -2.72 9.63 -7.20
N SER A 137 -2.97 10.16 -6.00
CA SER A 137 -4.32 10.52 -5.58
C SER A 137 -4.96 11.63 -6.44
N ALA A 138 -4.13 12.52 -7.02
CA ALA A 138 -4.58 13.57 -7.92
C ALA A 138 -5.14 13.02 -9.24
N LEU A 139 -4.74 11.82 -9.65
CA LEU A 139 -5.27 11.13 -10.84
C LEU A 139 -6.68 10.58 -10.62
N ARG A 140 -7.12 10.45 -9.36
CA ARG A 140 -8.45 9.93 -8.98
C ARG A 140 -8.76 8.56 -9.59
N PHE A 141 -7.79 7.65 -9.55
CA PHE A 141 -8.01 6.30 -10.06
C PHE A 141 -9.20 5.61 -9.40
N SER A 142 -10.00 4.95 -10.22
CA SER A 142 -10.96 3.94 -9.80
C SER A 142 -10.25 2.66 -9.36
N GLU A 143 -10.94 1.81 -8.59
CA GLU A 143 -10.40 0.51 -8.15
C GLU A 143 -9.97 -0.37 -9.34
N ASP A 144 -10.71 -0.31 -10.46
CA ASP A 144 -10.44 -1.10 -11.65
C ASP A 144 -9.17 -0.59 -12.39
N GLU A 145 -8.94 0.73 -12.42
CA GLU A 145 -7.70 1.31 -12.97
C GLU A 145 -6.49 0.95 -12.12
N ILE A 146 -6.61 0.97 -10.78
CA ILE A 146 -5.54 0.50 -9.87
C ILE A 146 -5.28 -0.99 -10.09
N ALA A 147 -6.32 -1.80 -10.26
CA ALA A 147 -6.19 -3.23 -10.51
C ALA A 147 -5.37 -3.51 -11.79
N LEU A 148 -5.72 -2.83 -12.88
CA LEU A 148 -5.02 -2.99 -14.16
C LEU A 148 -3.59 -2.47 -14.10
N TYR A 149 -3.38 -1.29 -13.50
CA TYR A 149 -2.05 -0.70 -13.37
C TYR A 149 -1.12 -1.56 -12.51
N THR A 150 -1.60 -2.07 -11.38
CA THR A 150 -0.80 -2.95 -10.51
C THR A 150 -0.52 -4.32 -11.13
N ALA A 151 -1.44 -4.85 -11.96
CA ALA A 151 -1.14 -6.04 -12.76
C ALA A 151 -0.03 -5.76 -13.79
N LEU A 152 -0.07 -4.61 -14.47
CA LEU A 152 0.96 -4.22 -15.43
C LEU A 152 2.34 -4.06 -14.78
N VAL A 153 2.40 -3.36 -13.63
CA VAL A 153 3.62 -3.20 -12.83
C VAL A 153 4.20 -4.57 -12.49
N LEU A 154 3.37 -5.49 -12.01
CA LEU A 154 3.85 -6.79 -11.55
C LEU A 154 4.36 -7.71 -12.69
N ILE A 155 3.72 -7.67 -13.86
CA ILE A 155 4.07 -8.53 -14.99
C ILE A 155 5.29 -7.98 -15.79
N ASN A 156 5.63 -6.70 -15.60
CA ASN A 156 6.76 -6.04 -16.27
C ASN A 156 7.98 -5.82 -15.37
N ALA A 157 7.96 -6.34 -14.14
CA ALA A 157 8.99 -6.09 -13.12
C ALA A 157 10.29 -6.87 -13.33
#